data_AF-A0A3D5F2B3-F1
#
_entry.id   AF-A0A3D5F2B3-F1
#
_cell.length_a   1.000
_cell.length_b   1.000
_cell.length_c   1.000
_cell.angle_alpha   90.00
_cell.angle_beta   90.00
_cell.angle_gamma   90.00
#
_symmetry.space_group_name_H-M   'P 1'
#
loop_
_entity.id
_entity.type
_entity.pdbx_description
1 polymer ?
#
loop_
_entity_poly.entity_id
_entity_poly.type
_entity_poly.pdbx_seq_one_letter_code
_entity_poly.pdbx_strand_id
1 'polypeptide(L)'
;LKEWLRQGGPCFEPLLTGCAYQPLLADAYHAACRAADGASRPYSLNASVAFLQGALGLSPENLRAVVGGFYDQRLEEYRIGFGPRDSELIFHGVVWPLLGIEDENSDITGEIEATLRKSGVKEVLVLDQQFPYEFCDDCGAPLYPNADGETVHAEMPEQNNTPSQTLH
;
A
#
# COMPACT_ATOMS: atom_id res chain seq x y z
N LEU A 1 23.19 -2.81 18.10
CA LEU A 1 21.97 -2.96 17.27
C LEU A 1 22.25 -3.21 15.79
N LYS A 2 23.24 -2.59 15.13
CA LYS A 2 23.56 -2.89 13.71
C LYS A 2 23.83 -4.39 13.42
N GLU A 3 24.40 -5.10 14.38
CA GLU A 3 24.68 -6.53 14.26
C GLU A 3 23.42 -7.41 14.24
N TRP A 4 22.31 -6.94 14.82
CA TRP A 4 21.01 -7.63 14.77
C TRP A 4 20.53 -7.79 13.32
N LEU A 5 20.60 -6.72 12.52
CA LEU A 5 20.23 -6.79 11.11
C LEU A 5 21.23 -7.64 10.32
N ARG A 6 22.52 -7.42 10.56
CA ARG A 6 23.61 -8.06 9.80
C ARG A 6 23.65 -9.58 10.00
N GLN A 7 23.42 -10.07 11.21
CA GLN A 7 23.46 -11.50 11.51
C GLN A 7 22.08 -12.14 11.52
N GLY A 8 21.08 -11.45 12.09
CA GLY A 8 19.74 -12.00 12.27
C GLY A 8 18.90 -11.99 10.99
N GLY A 9 19.02 -10.96 10.16
CA GLY A 9 18.29 -10.85 8.89
C GLY A 9 18.46 -12.06 7.98
N PRO A 10 19.70 -12.51 7.70
CA PRO A 10 19.97 -13.71 6.90
C PRO A 10 19.38 -15.00 7.45
N CYS A 11 19.16 -15.10 8.77
CA CYS A 11 18.53 -16.29 9.36
C CYS A 11 17.06 -16.48 8.95
N PHE A 12 16.39 -15.42 8.49
CA PHE A 12 15.01 -15.47 8.03
C PHE A 12 14.89 -15.76 6.52
N GLU A 13 15.95 -15.57 5.73
CA GLU A 13 15.92 -15.80 4.27
C GLU A 13 15.41 -17.20 3.89
N PRO A 14 15.85 -18.30 4.54
CA PRO A 14 15.35 -19.64 4.21
C PRO A 14 13.87 -19.83 4.55
N LEU A 15 13.34 -19.08 5.52
CA LEU A 15 11.93 -19.17 5.94
C LEU A 15 11.00 -18.30 5.07
N LEU A 16 11.56 -17.29 4.41
CA LEU A 16 10.83 -16.27 3.64
C LEU A 16 11.23 -16.30 2.17
N THR A 17 11.57 -17.47 1.64
CA THR A 17 12.00 -17.62 0.25
C THR A 17 10.91 -17.15 -0.70
N GLY A 18 11.26 -16.24 -1.61
CA GLY A 18 10.30 -15.63 -2.55
C GLY A 18 9.47 -14.48 -1.96
N CYS A 19 9.61 -14.17 -0.67
CA CYS A 19 8.97 -13.02 -0.04
C CYS A 19 9.93 -11.83 0.01
N ALA A 20 9.43 -10.65 -0.31
CA ALA A 20 10.08 -9.42 0.12
C ALA A 20 9.91 -9.30 1.64
N TYR A 21 10.93 -8.87 2.36
CA TYR A 21 10.83 -8.53 3.79
C TYR A 21 11.88 -7.49 4.17
N GLN A 22 11.61 -6.72 5.22
CA GLN A 22 12.52 -5.72 5.73
C GLN A 22 12.65 -5.86 7.26
N PRO A 23 13.78 -6.37 7.78
CA PRO A 23 13.99 -6.46 9.22
C PRO A 23 14.19 -5.07 9.81
N LEU A 24 13.54 -4.81 10.95
CA LEU A 24 13.70 -3.58 11.73
C LEU A 24 14.64 -3.79 12.92
N LEU A 25 15.18 -2.69 13.45
CA LEU A 25 16.03 -2.74 14.63
C LEU A 25 15.23 -3.15 15.87
N ALA A 26 15.82 -4.01 16.69
CA ALA A 26 15.28 -4.32 18.00
C ALA A 26 15.31 -3.09 18.92
N ASP A 27 14.23 -2.88 19.66
CA ASP A 27 14.07 -1.81 20.66
C ASP A 27 13.10 -2.27 21.76
N ALA A 28 12.86 -1.41 22.76
CA ALA A 28 11.83 -1.63 23.77
C ALA A 28 10.46 -1.80 23.10
N TYR A 29 9.66 -2.78 23.57
CA TYR A 29 8.41 -3.22 22.95
C TYR A 29 7.55 -2.09 22.39
N HIS A 30 7.20 -1.11 23.23
CA HIS A 30 6.34 0.00 22.83
C HIS A 30 6.96 0.91 21.75
N ALA A 31 8.27 1.16 21.81
CA ALA A 31 8.97 1.96 20.80
C ALA A 31 9.12 1.19 19.48
N ALA A 32 9.45 -0.11 19.56
CA ALA A 32 9.58 -0.99 18.41
C ALA A 32 8.26 -1.13 17.64
N CYS A 33 7.12 -1.30 18.33
CA CYS A 33 5.81 -1.37 17.68
C CYS A 33 5.49 -0.10 16.90
N ARG A 34 5.63 1.10 17.51
CA ARG A 34 5.36 2.36 16.79
C ARG A 34 6.29 2.57 15.59
N ALA A 35 7.56 2.18 15.72
CA ALA A 35 8.50 2.26 14.60
C ALA A 35 8.11 1.29 13.48
N ALA A 36 7.62 0.10 13.81
CA ALA A 36 7.11 -0.87 12.85
C ALA A 36 5.83 -0.37 12.16
N ASP A 37 4.90 0.22 12.90
CA ASP A 37 3.68 0.81 12.35
C ASP A 37 4.03 1.92 11.35
N GLY A 38 4.96 2.82 11.69
CA GLY A 38 5.42 3.86 10.77
C GLY A 38 6.11 3.28 9.54
N ALA A 39 6.95 2.26 9.70
CA ALA A 39 7.68 1.64 8.59
C ALA A 39 6.79 0.76 7.69
N SER A 40 5.67 0.24 8.21
CA SER A 40 4.78 -0.65 7.45
C SER A 40 4.00 0.11 6.36
N ARG A 41 3.69 1.40 6.58
CA ARG A 41 2.96 2.24 5.60
C ARG A 41 3.70 2.36 4.26
N PRO A 42 4.94 2.87 4.20
CA PRO A 42 5.67 2.93 2.93
C PRO A 42 6.06 1.54 2.42
N TYR A 43 6.30 0.57 3.30
CA TYR A 43 6.56 -0.81 2.88
C TYR A 43 5.37 -1.39 2.11
N SER A 44 4.13 -1.14 2.57
CA SER A 44 2.92 -1.64 1.93
C SER A 44 2.76 -1.08 0.52
N LEU A 45 2.97 0.23 0.30
CA LEU A 45 2.93 0.82 -1.05
C LEU A 45 4.00 0.21 -1.98
N ASN A 46 5.24 0.07 -1.48
CA ASN A 46 6.32 -0.53 -2.25
C ASN A 46 6.02 -1.99 -2.62
N ALA A 47 5.50 -2.76 -1.66
CA ALA A 47 5.11 -4.15 -1.87
C ALA A 47 3.98 -4.27 -2.90
N SER A 48 2.98 -3.39 -2.84
CA SER A 48 1.86 -3.36 -3.80
C SER A 48 2.31 -3.04 -5.22
N VAL A 49 3.22 -2.06 -5.40
CA VAL A 49 3.80 -1.75 -6.72
C VAL A 49 4.60 -2.93 -7.26
N ALA A 50 5.45 -3.55 -6.43
CA ALA A 50 6.22 -4.74 -6.83
C ALA A 50 5.31 -5.93 -7.14
N PHE A 51 4.24 -6.13 -6.38
CA PHE A 51 3.24 -7.17 -6.60
C PHE A 51 2.54 -6.97 -7.95
N LEU A 52 2.02 -5.78 -8.24
CA LEU A 52 1.35 -5.48 -9.51
C LEU A 52 2.30 -5.64 -10.70
N GLN A 53 3.55 -5.24 -10.54
CA GLN A 53 4.57 -5.46 -11.56
C GLN A 53 4.83 -6.95 -11.80
N GLY A 54 4.98 -7.75 -10.73
CA GLY A 54 5.23 -9.18 -10.84
C GLY A 54 4.02 -9.98 -11.34
N ALA A 55 2.81 -9.62 -10.91
CA ALA A 55 1.58 -10.35 -11.19
C ALA A 55 0.98 -10.01 -12.55
N LEU A 56 1.08 -8.74 -13.00
CA LEU A 56 0.43 -8.26 -14.24
C LEU A 56 1.42 -7.82 -15.31
N GLY A 57 2.73 -7.78 -15.02
CA GLY A 57 3.73 -7.22 -15.92
C GLY A 57 3.60 -5.71 -16.14
N LEU A 58 2.78 -5.02 -15.33
CA LEU A 58 2.60 -3.57 -15.40
C LEU A 58 3.80 -2.89 -14.76
N SER A 59 4.62 -2.23 -15.58
CA SER A 59 5.72 -1.43 -15.05
C SER A 59 5.20 -0.25 -14.22
N PRO A 60 5.92 0.18 -13.16
CA PRO A 60 5.44 1.24 -12.27
C PRO A 60 5.06 2.54 -12.98
N GLU A 61 5.71 2.90 -14.08
CA GLU A 61 5.39 4.08 -14.87
C GLU A 61 4.06 4.02 -15.62
N ASN A 62 3.51 2.82 -15.80
CA ASN A 62 2.20 2.57 -16.42
C ASN A 62 1.09 2.35 -15.38
N LEU A 63 1.43 2.43 -14.08
CA LEU A 63 0.45 2.45 -13.00
C LEU A 63 0.01 3.90 -12.70
N ARG A 64 -1.27 4.05 -12.40
CA ARG A 64 -1.85 5.20 -11.72
C ARG A 64 -2.11 4.81 -10.27
N ALA A 65 -1.72 5.69 -9.35
CA ALA A 65 -2.13 5.64 -7.96
C ALA A 65 -3.07 6.82 -7.66
N VAL A 66 -4.24 6.54 -7.10
CA VAL A 66 -5.20 7.56 -6.68
C VAL A 66 -5.29 7.54 -5.17
N VAL A 67 -5.11 8.71 -4.54
CA VAL A 67 -5.08 8.89 -3.09
C VAL A 67 -6.30 9.68 -2.68
N GLY A 68 -7.05 9.17 -1.70
CA GLY A 68 -8.22 9.84 -1.14
C GLY A 68 -8.26 9.74 0.38
N GLY A 69 -8.73 10.80 1.04
CA GLY A 69 -8.99 10.80 2.49
C GLY A 69 -10.40 10.28 2.78
N PHE A 70 -10.52 9.37 3.74
CA PHE A 70 -11.77 8.71 4.13
C PHE A 70 -12.20 9.17 5.53
N TYR A 71 -13.48 9.53 5.64
CA TYR A 71 -14.05 10.25 6.78
C TYR A 71 -15.30 9.55 7.30
N ASP A 72 -15.39 9.41 8.62
CA ASP A 72 -16.67 9.25 9.33
C ASP A 72 -17.04 10.61 9.95
N GLN A 73 -16.72 10.82 11.23
CA GLN A 73 -16.88 12.13 11.88
C GLN A 73 -15.68 13.06 11.69
N ARG A 74 -14.53 12.47 11.34
CA ARG A 74 -13.24 13.10 11.10
C ARG A 74 -12.47 12.26 10.10
N LEU A 75 -11.29 12.72 9.68
CA LEU A 75 -10.38 11.92 8.89
C LEU A 75 -10.00 10.66 9.69
N GLU A 76 -10.29 9.48 9.12
CA GLU A 76 -9.98 8.19 9.73
C GLU A 76 -8.70 7.58 9.11
N GLU A 77 -8.58 7.65 7.79
CA GLU A 77 -7.42 7.11 7.05
C GLU A 77 -7.33 7.68 5.63
N TYR A 78 -6.19 7.43 4.98
CA TYR A 78 -6.08 7.57 3.52
C TYR A 78 -6.18 6.20 2.87
N ARG A 79 -6.79 6.13 1.69
CA ARG A 79 -6.76 4.93 0.86
C ARG A 79 -6.18 5.25 -0.50
N ILE A 80 -5.37 4.31 -0.99
CA ILE A 80 -4.66 4.41 -2.26
C ILE A 80 -5.17 3.31 -3.17
N GLY A 81 -5.84 3.68 -4.26
CA GLY A 81 -6.21 2.76 -5.34
C GLY A 81 -5.11 2.69 -6.39
N PHE A 82 -4.79 1.51 -6.88
CA PHE A 82 -3.83 1.27 -7.97
C PHE A 82 -4.52 0.66 -9.18
N GLY A 83 -4.28 1.23 -10.35
CA GLY A 83 -4.84 0.76 -11.62
C GLY A 83 -3.95 1.07 -12.82
N PRO A 84 -4.32 0.62 -14.03
CA PRO A 84 -3.69 1.06 -15.26
C PRO A 84 -3.85 2.56 -15.46
N ARG A 85 -2.84 3.20 -16.05
CA ARG A 85 -2.85 4.64 -16.32
C ARG A 85 -4.02 5.13 -17.19
N ASP A 86 -4.49 4.30 -18.10
CA ASP A 86 -5.50 4.59 -19.11
C ASP A 86 -6.87 3.96 -18.80
N SER A 87 -7.11 3.61 -17.53
CA SER A 87 -8.35 2.98 -17.07
C SER A 87 -8.75 3.49 -15.69
N GLU A 88 -10.04 3.38 -15.39
CA GLU A 88 -10.62 3.72 -14.09
C GLU A 88 -10.75 2.51 -13.15
N LEU A 89 -10.31 1.34 -13.61
CA LEU A 89 -10.30 0.11 -12.82
C LEU A 89 -9.23 0.16 -11.72
N ILE A 90 -9.59 -0.26 -10.52
CA ILE A 90 -8.67 -0.45 -9.41
C ILE A 90 -8.36 -1.94 -9.27
N PHE A 91 -7.10 -2.31 -9.46
CA PHE A 91 -6.62 -3.70 -9.36
C PHE A 91 -6.16 -4.07 -7.97
N HIS A 92 -5.67 -3.09 -7.22
CA HIS A 92 -5.18 -3.29 -5.87
C HIS A 92 -5.34 -2.02 -5.06
N GLY A 93 -5.45 -2.16 -3.75
CA GLY A 93 -5.61 -1.02 -2.85
C GLY A 93 -4.78 -1.15 -1.59
N VAL A 94 -4.35 -0.02 -1.05
CA VAL A 94 -3.62 0.08 0.22
C VAL A 94 -4.32 1.07 1.12
N VAL A 95 -4.54 0.66 2.37
CA VAL A 95 -4.96 1.55 3.44
C VAL A 95 -3.71 2.15 4.10
N TRP A 96 -3.70 3.47 4.24
CA TRP A 96 -2.69 4.22 4.96
C TRP A 96 -3.30 4.77 6.25
N PRO A 97 -3.07 4.09 7.39
CA PRO A 97 -3.65 4.50 8.67
C PRO A 97 -2.96 5.76 9.21
N LEU A 98 -3.74 6.57 9.94
CA LEU A 98 -3.22 7.64 10.78
C LEU A 98 -2.55 7.06 12.03
N LEU A 99 -1.38 7.59 12.39
CA LEU A 99 -0.61 7.15 13.55
C LEU A 99 -0.51 8.26 14.61
N GLY A 100 -0.85 7.92 15.84
CA GLY A 100 -0.66 8.79 16.99
C GLY A 100 -1.56 10.03 16.96
N ILE A 101 -0.96 11.19 16.70
CA ILE A 101 -1.65 12.49 16.68
C ILE A 101 -1.85 13.02 15.26
N GLU A 102 -1.54 12.22 14.24
CA GLU A 102 -1.75 12.57 12.85
C GLU A 102 -3.25 12.83 12.58
N ASP A 103 -3.50 13.86 11.79
CA ASP A 103 -4.82 14.36 11.43
C ASP A 103 -4.79 15.00 10.02
N GLU A 104 -5.87 15.65 9.63
CA GLU A 104 -6.01 16.35 8.33
C GLU A 104 -5.02 17.50 8.11
N ASN A 105 -4.36 17.99 9.17
CA ASN A 105 -3.36 19.07 9.07
C ASN A 105 -1.94 18.51 8.89
N SER A 106 -1.76 17.20 9.01
CA SER A 106 -0.48 16.51 8.84
C SER A 106 -0.17 16.33 7.34
N ASP A 107 1.08 16.46 6.94
CA ASP A 107 1.53 16.29 5.53
C ASP A 107 1.63 14.81 5.12
N ILE A 108 0.51 14.10 5.24
CA ILE A 108 0.41 12.66 4.98
C ILE A 108 0.37 12.40 3.47
N THR A 109 -0.35 13.22 2.72
CA THR A 109 -0.42 13.12 1.26
C THR A 109 0.96 13.34 0.62
N GLY A 110 1.77 14.25 1.17
CA GLY A 110 3.16 14.42 0.77
C GLY A 110 4.03 13.19 1.05
N GLU A 111 3.85 12.51 2.18
CA GLU A 111 4.55 11.26 2.50
C GLU A 111 4.16 10.11 1.56
N ILE A 112 2.86 9.97 1.29
CA ILE A 112 2.31 8.98 0.35
C ILE A 112 2.86 9.22 -1.05
N GLU A 113 2.75 10.46 -1.56
CA GLU A 113 3.25 10.80 -2.89
C GLU A 113 4.76 10.55 -2.98
N ALA A 114 5.55 11.05 -2.03
CA ALA A 114 7.00 10.83 -2.02
C ALA A 114 7.37 9.34 -2.04
N THR A 115 6.59 8.49 -1.37
CA THR A 115 6.78 7.05 -1.39
C THR A 115 6.48 6.46 -2.77
N LEU A 116 5.30 6.74 -3.32
CA LEU A 116 4.86 6.26 -4.65
C LEU A 116 5.83 6.66 -5.76
N ARG A 117 6.30 7.91 -5.73
CA ARG A 117 7.29 8.44 -6.69
C ARG A 117 8.61 7.68 -6.60
N LYS A 118 9.08 7.37 -5.38
CA LYS A 118 10.29 6.56 -5.17
C LYS A 118 10.14 5.13 -5.68
N SER A 119 8.92 4.57 -5.65
CA SER A 119 8.60 3.25 -6.23
C SER A 119 8.49 3.26 -7.77
N GLY A 120 8.63 4.43 -8.41
CA GLY A 120 8.59 4.57 -9.88
C GLY A 120 7.22 4.94 -10.45
N VAL A 121 6.18 5.12 -9.61
CA VAL A 121 4.85 5.53 -10.06
C VAL A 121 4.88 6.98 -10.56
N LYS A 122 4.51 7.19 -11.82
CA LYS A 122 4.55 8.51 -12.48
C LYS A 122 3.23 9.24 -12.48
N GLU A 123 2.12 8.56 -12.23
CA GLU A 123 0.82 9.19 -12.14
C GLU A 123 0.26 8.98 -10.74
N VAL A 124 0.36 10.02 -9.92
CA VAL A 124 -0.21 10.06 -8.57
C VAL A 124 -1.26 11.16 -8.59
N LEU A 125 -2.52 10.79 -8.37
CA LEU A 125 -3.64 11.71 -8.27
C LEU A 125 -4.06 11.79 -6.82
N VAL A 126 -3.96 12.98 -6.22
CA VAL A 126 -4.48 13.24 -4.88
C VAL A 126 -5.82 13.94 -5.03
N LEU A 127 -6.87 13.36 -4.46
CA LEU A 127 -8.22 13.89 -4.54
C LEU A 127 -8.54 14.65 -3.24
N ASP A 128 -9.01 15.89 -3.40
CA ASP A 128 -9.33 16.78 -2.28
C ASP A 128 -10.72 16.50 -1.66
N GLN A 129 -11.51 15.63 -2.27
CA GLN A 129 -12.83 15.27 -1.76
C GLN A 129 -12.75 14.38 -0.52
N GLN A 130 -13.74 14.50 0.35
CA GLN A 130 -13.89 13.64 1.52
C GLN A 130 -14.71 12.41 1.13
N PHE A 131 -14.07 11.25 1.14
CA PHE A 131 -14.73 9.98 0.87
C PHE A 131 -15.41 9.44 2.14
N PRO A 132 -16.58 8.77 2.03
CA PRO A 132 -17.20 8.14 3.18
C PRO A 132 -16.38 6.94 3.65
N TYR A 133 -16.23 6.76 4.97
CA TYR A 133 -15.53 5.64 5.59
C TYR A 133 -16.34 4.33 5.50
N GLU A 134 -16.54 3.85 4.29
CA GLU A 134 -17.38 2.70 3.96
C GLU A 134 -16.56 1.51 3.45
N PHE A 135 -17.19 0.33 3.51
CA PHE A 135 -16.63 -0.95 3.12
C PHE A 135 -17.61 -1.65 2.18
N CYS A 136 -17.14 -2.59 1.38
CA CYS A 136 -17.99 -3.38 0.52
C CYS A 136 -18.99 -4.21 1.34
N ASP A 137 -20.28 -4.10 1.04
CA ASP A 137 -21.35 -4.82 1.77
C ASP A 137 -21.27 -6.35 1.61
N ASP A 138 -20.70 -6.84 0.51
CA ASP A 138 -20.64 -8.27 0.20
C ASP A 138 -19.47 -8.99 0.89
N CYS A 139 -18.29 -8.35 0.95
CA CYS A 139 -17.06 -8.98 1.43
C CYS A 139 -16.41 -8.28 2.63
N GLY A 140 -16.85 -7.07 2.98
CA GLY A 140 -16.28 -6.26 4.06
C GLY A 140 -14.91 -5.64 3.76
N ALA A 141 -14.40 -5.77 2.53
CA ALA A 141 -13.11 -5.16 2.15
C ALA A 141 -13.24 -3.63 2.03
N PRO A 142 -12.15 -2.87 2.27
CA PRO A 142 -12.14 -1.44 2.01
C PRO A 142 -12.43 -1.15 0.52
N LEU A 143 -13.17 -0.08 0.27
CA LEU A 143 -13.32 0.50 -1.07
C LEU A 143 -12.23 1.55 -1.31
N TYR A 144 -11.81 1.72 -2.56
CA TYR A 144 -10.68 2.57 -2.94
C TYR A 144 -11.09 3.61 -3.96
N PRO A 145 -10.46 4.81 -3.94
CA PRO A 145 -10.79 5.86 -4.89
C PRO A 145 -10.28 5.51 -6.29
N ASN A 146 -11.08 5.79 -7.32
CA ASN A 146 -10.65 5.83 -8.73
C ASN A 146 -10.47 7.29 -9.21
N ALA A 147 -10.02 7.50 -10.45
CA ALA A 147 -9.69 8.85 -10.92
C ALA A 147 -10.92 9.70 -11.23
N ASP A 148 -12.09 9.07 -11.40
CA ASP A 148 -13.39 9.74 -11.50
C ASP A 148 -13.92 10.25 -10.15
N GLY A 149 -13.25 9.94 -9.03
CA GLY A 149 -13.67 10.36 -7.69
C GLY A 149 -14.78 9.48 -7.10
N GLU A 150 -14.88 8.24 -7.55
CA GLU A 150 -15.78 7.22 -7.00
C GLU A 150 -14.99 6.24 -6.10
N THR A 151 -15.69 5.59 -5.17
CA THR A 151 -15.11 4.49 -4.37
C THR A 151 -15.53 3.15 -4.95
N VAL A 152 -14.57 2.33 -5.33
CA VAL A 152 -14.80 1.06 -6.01
C VAL A 152 -14.10 -0.08 -5.30
N HIS A 153 -14.58 -1.29 -5.55
CA HIS A 153 -13.91 -2.50 -5.07
C HIS A 153 -12.62 -2.73 -5.87
N ALA A 154 -11.54 -3.13 -5.20
CA ALA A 154 -10.31 -3.51 -5.88
C ALA A 154 -10.45 -4.93 -6.46
N GLU A 155 -10.32 -5.05 -7.78
CA GLU A 155 -10.48 -6.32 -8.49
C GLU A 155 -9.33 -6.55 -9.46
N MET A 156 -8.57 -7.62 -9.22
CA MET A 156 -7.53 -8.05 -10.14
C MET A 156 -8.17 -8.54 -11.44
N PRO A 157 -7.61 -8.19 -12.61
CA PRO A 157 -8.10 -8.71 -13.87
C PRO A 157 -7.97 -10.24 -13.89
N GLU A 158 -8.90 -10.92 -14.57
CA GLU A 158 -8.85 -12.37 -14.73
C GLU A 158 -7.50 -12.76 -15.36
N GLN A 159 -6.67 -13.46 -14.59
CA GLN A 159 -5.40 -13.97 -15.10
C GLN A 159 -5.69 -15.18 -15.98
N ASN A 160 -5.30 -15.12 -17.25
CA ASN A 160 -5.29 -16.28 -18.14
C ASN A 160 -4.35 -17.34 -17.55
N ASN A 161 -4.91 -18.30 -16.81
CA ASN A 161 -4.34 -19.54 -16.27
C ASN A 161 -2.83 -19.71 -16.54
N THR A 162 -2.00 -19.03 -15.74
CA THR A 162 -0.60 -19.42 -15.60
C THR A 162 -0.56 -20.32 -14.37
N PRO A 163 -0.19 -21.61 -14.50
CA PRO A 163 -0.23 -22.53 -13.38
C PRO A 163 0.63 -21.97 -12.26
N SER A 164 0.03 -21.89 -11.06
CA SER A 164 0.70 -21.49 -9.82
C SER A 164 1.99 -22.30 -9.72
N GLN A 165 3.14 -21.64 -9.77
CA GLN A 165 4.40 -22.30 -9.45
C GLN A 165 4.37 -22.56 -7.96
N THR A 166 3.87 -23.74 -7.58
CA THR A 166 4.02 -24.31 -6.25
C THR A 166 5.52 -24.26 -5.93
N LEU A 167 5.93 -23.30 -5.11
CA LEU A 167 7.26 -23.30 -4.50
C LEU A 167 7.26 -24.43 -3.48
N HIS A 168 7.93 -25.53 -3.83
CA HIS A 168 8.27 -26.62 -2.93
C HIS A 168 9.54 -26.31 -2.14
#